data_AF-A0A1Q7QDV7-F1
#
_entry.id   AF-A0A1Q7QDV7-F1
#
_cell.length_a   1.000
_cell.length_b   1.000
_cell.length_c   1.000
_cell.angle_alpha   90.00
_cell.angle_beta   90.00
_cell.angle_gamma   90.00
#
_symmetry.space_group_name_H-M   'P 1'
#
loop_
_entity.id
_entity.type
_entity.pdbx_description
1 polymer ?
#
loop_
_entity_poly.entity_id
_entity_poly.type
_entity_poly.pdbx_seq_one_letter_code
_entity_poly.pdbx_strand_id
1 'polypeptide(L)' 'MCESYFGKVDPRQLARMNLFALMSDVGWTLWGAIQAKISAVDYDFHGYYTGRWERALGVLRSDRVQDWMEAATKTSN' A
#
# COMPACT_ATOMS: atom_id res chain seq x y z
N MET A 1 -1.26 -6.38 15.32
CA MET A 1 -0.34 -5.27 14.99
C MET A 1 -0.96 -3.90 15.26
N CYS A 2 -2.10 -3.54 14.65
CA CYS A 2 -2.78 -2.26 14.94
C CYS A 2 -3.20 -2.19 16.41
N GLU A 3 -3.89 -3.20 16.93
CA GLU A 3 -4.29 -3.26 18.35
C GLU A 3 -3.11 -3.26 19.30
N SER A 4 -2.08 -4.07 19.04
CA SER A 4 -0.87 -4.11 19.86
C SER A 4 -0.10 -2.78 19.87
N TYR A 5 -0.20 -1.97 18.80
CA TYR A 5 0.47 -0.68 18.70
C TYR A 5 -0.34 0.45 19.37
N PHE A 6 -1.67 0.46 19.18
CA PHE A 6 -2.55 1.51 19.71
C PHE A 6 -3.19 1.17 21.06
N GLY A 7 -2.99 -0.05 21.58
CA GLY A 7 -3.64 -0.56 22.80
C GLY A 7 -5.15 -0.80 22.66
N LYS A 8 -5.70 -0.63 21.46
CA LYS A 8 -7.12 -0.86 21.13
C LYS A 8 -7.29 -1.11 19.65
N VAL A 9 -8.36 -1.81 19.28
CA VAL A 9 -8.81 -1.89 17.90
C VAL A 9 -9.39 -0.54 17.49
N ASP A 10 -8.73 0.12 16.53
CA ASP A 10 -9.20 1.37 15.93
C ASP A 10 -9.41 1.15 14.42
N PRO A 11 -10.66 0.97 13.95
CA PRO A 11 -10.96 0.73 12.54
C PRO A 11 -10.48 1.85 11.61
N ARG A 12 -10.43 3.09 12.09
CA ARG A 12 -9.95 4.25 11.32
C ARG A 12 -8.44 4.15 11.12
N GLN A 13 -7.69 3.78 12.15
CA GLN A 13 -6.24 3.58 12.01
C GLN A 13 -5.92 2.39 11.10
N LEU A 14 -6.68 1.30 11.21
CA LEU A 14 -6.53 0.15 10.32
C LEU A 14 -6.79 0.53 8.86
N ALA A 15 -7.85 1.30 8.58
CA ALA A 15 -8.13 1.80 7.25
C ALA A 15 -6.99 2.68 6.69
N ARG A 16 -6.46 3.60 7.50
CA ARG A 16 -5.30 4.43 7.14
C ARG A 16 -4.06 3.58 6.85
N MET A 17 -3.78 2.58 7.69
CA MET A 17 -2.66 1.65 7.47
C MET A 17 -2.77 0.92 6.13
N ASN A 18 -3.97 0.45 5.77
CA ASN A 18 -4.20 -0.23 4.50
C ASN A 18 -4.04 0.72 3.30
N LEU A 19 -4.52 1.96 3.40
CA LEU A 19 -4.30 2.99 2.37
C LEU A 19 -2.81 3.32 2.21
N PHE A 20 -2.06 3.41 3.30
CA PHE A 20 -0.60 3.60 3.24
C PHE A 20 0.12 2.38 2.65
N ALA A 21 -0.35 1.17 2.91
CA ALA A 21 0.19 -0.03 2.28
C ALA A 21 -0.01 -0.01 0.76
N LEU A 22 -1.20 0.39 0.28
CA LEU A 22 -1.46 0.59 -1.15
C LEU A 22 -0.52 1.65 -1.74
N MET A 23 -0.40 2.82 -1.10
CA MET A 23 0.48 3.88 -1.59
C MET A 23 1.96 3.47 -1.58
N SER A 24 2.37 2.66 -0.62
CA SER A 24 3.70 2.05 -0.58
C SER A 24 3.93 1.18 -1.81
N ASP A 25 2.96 0.38 -2.23
CA ASP A 25 3.09 -0.44 -3.44
C ASP A 25 3.23 0.39 -4.71
N VAL A 26 2.45 1.47 -4.84
CA VAL A 26 2.59 2.41 -5.95
C VAL A 26 3.98 3.06 -5.94
N GLY A 27 4.42 3.58 -4.78
CA GLY A 27 5.72 4.23 -4.65
C GLY A 27 6.89 3.31 -4.97
N TRP A 28 6.87 2.08 -4.45
CA TRP A 28 7.92 1.10 -4.70
C TRP A 28 7.88 0.52 -6.12
N THR A 29 6.71 0.49 -6.77
CA THR A 29 6.59 0.17 -8.20
C THR A 29 7.34 1.21 -9.03
N LEU A 30 7.08 2.50 -8.78
CA LEU A 30 7.76 3.59 -9.50
C LEU A 30 9.27 3.59 -9.25
N TRP A 31 9.68 3.41 -8.00
CA TRP A 31 11.09 3.27 -7.65
C TRP A 31 11.74 2.10 -8.40
N GLY A 32 11.10 0.93 -8.42
CA GLY A 32 11.63 -0.26 -9.08
C GLY A 32 11.72 -0.09 -10.59
N ALA A 33 10.74 0.55 -11.23
CA ALA A 33 10.77 0.87 -12.65
C ALA A 33 11.91 1.83 -13.01
N ILE A 34 12.18 2.83 -12.17
CA ILE A 34 13.32 3.72 -12.35
C ILE A 34 14.63 2.94 -12.20
N GLN A 35 14.77 2.12 -11.17
CA GLN A 35 15.97 1.31 -10.93
C GLN A 35 16.25 0.31 -12.07
N ALA A 36 15.21 -0.29 -12.66
CA ALA A 36 15.36 -1.15 -13.83
C ALA A 36 16.06 -0.46 -15.01
N LYS A 37 15.99 0.88 -15.08
CA LYS A 37 16.63 1.67 -16.13
C LYS A 37 18.01 2.21 -15.75
N ILE A 38 18.22 2.58 -14.48
CA ILE A 38 19.40 3.37 -14.07
C ILE A 38 20.37 2.63 -13.16
N SER A 39 19.96 1.52 -12.56
CA SER A 39 20.77 0.82 -11.56
C SER A 39 21.87 0.00 -12.23
N ALA A 40 23.05 -0.01 -11.62
CA ALA A 40 24.16 -0.89 -12.02
C ALA A 40 24.16 -2.24 -11.28
N VAL A 41 23.20 -2.44 -10.37
CA VAL A 41 23.07 -3.67 -9.58
C VAL A 41 22.41 -4.77 -10.41
N ASP A 42 22.99 -5.97 -10.39
CA ASP A 42 22.38 -7.17 -10.96
C ASP A 42 21.25 -7.67 -10.03
N TYR A 43 20.05 -7.15 -10.28
CA TYR A 43 18.84 -7.48 -9.55
C TYR A 43 17.64 -7.44 -10.50
N ASP A 44 16.67 -8.35 -10.29
CA ASP A 44 15.44 -8.40 -11.08
C ASP A 44 14.45 -7.28 -10.66
N PHE A 45 14.75 -6.06 -11.07
CA PHE A 45 13.86 -4.92 -10.84
C PHE A 45 12.53 -5.08 -11.59
N HIS A 46 12.52 -5.72 -12.76
CA HIS A 46 11.31 -5.96 -13.55
C HIS A 46 10.30 -6.84 -12.80
N GLY A 47 10.74 -7.98 -12.29
CA GLY A 47 9.92 -8.84 -11.45
C GLY A 47 9.48 -8.14 -10.17
N TYR A 48 10.39 -7.40 -9.52
CA TYR A 48 10.09 -6.66 -8.29
C TYR A 48 8.95 -5.65 -8.47
N TYR A 49 9.08 -4.73 -9.43
CA TYR A 49 8.07 -3.68 -9.61
C TYR A 49 6.76 -4.26 -10.15
N THR A 50 6.82 -5.28 -11.01
CA THR A 50 5.61 -5.91 -11.56
C THR A 50 4.80 -6.60 -10.45
N GLY A 51 5.47 -7.31 -9.54
CA GLY A 51 4.79 -7.94 -8.40
C GLY A 51 4.10 -6.94 -7.47
N ARG A 52 4.73 -5.78 -7.23
CA ARG A 52 4.10 -4.70 -6.45
C ARG A 52 2.96 -4.02 -7.20
N TRP A 53 3.10 -3.85 -8.50
CA TRP A 53 2.06 -3.28 -9.34
C TRP A 53 0.81 -4.15 -9.35
N GLU A 54 0.95 -5.47 -9.53
CA GLU A 54 -0.20 -6.39 -9.48
C GLU A 54 -0.87 -6.41 -8.11
N ARG A 55 -0.09 -6.31 -7.02
CA ARG A 55 -0.66 -6.17 -5.67
C ARG A 55 -1.47 -4.87 -5.52
N ALA A 56 -0.94 -3.75 -6.00
CA ALA A 56 -1.64 -2.47 -6.01
C ALA A 56 -2.92 -2.55 -6.85
N LEU A 57 -2.86 -3.13 -8.06
CA LEU A 57 -4.01 -3.31 -8.94
C LEU A 57 -5.09 -4.19 -8.30
N GLY A 58 -4.70 -5.25 -7.59
CA GLY A 58 -5.65 -6.11 -6.87
C GLY A 58 -6.47 -5.35 -5.82
N VAL A 59 -5.85 -4.36 -5.16
CA VAL A 59 -6.55 -3.48 -4.22
C VAL A 59 -7.36 -2.41 -4.95
N LEU A 60 -6.78 -1.73 -5.93
CA LEU A 60 -7.42 -0.65 -6.69
C LEU A 60 -8.66 -1.11 -7.48
N ARG A 61 -8.69 -2.37 -7.91
CA ARG A 61 -9.83 -2.98 -8.61
C ARG A 61 -10.90 -3.53 -7.66
N SER A 62 -10.70 -3.44 -6.36
CA SER A 62 -11.66 -3.89 -5.35
C SER A 62 -12.37 -2.71 -4.70
N ASP A 63 -13.51 -2.97 -4.06
CA ASP A 63 -14.28 -1.96 -3.32
C ASP A 63 -13.57 -1.48 -2.05
N ARG A 64 -12.49 -2.17 -1.63
CA ARG A 64 -11.74 -1.89 -0.40
C ARG A 64 -11.21 -0.46 -0.32
N VAL A 65 -10.83 0.14 -1.45
CA VAL A 65 -10.31 1.51 -1.45
C VAL A 65 -11.39 2.49 -1.01
N GLN A 66 -12.63 2.33 -1.49
CA GLN A 66 -13.75 3.18 -1.09
C GLN A 66 -14.05 2.97 0.40
N ASP A 67 -14.17 1.71 0.84
CA ASP A 67 -14.42 1.36 2.25
C ASP A 67 -13.38 1.98 3.20
N TRP A 68 -12.09 1.91 2.84
CA TRP A 68 -11.03 2.44 3.67
C TRP A 68 -10.97 3.96 3.65
N MET A 69 -11.25 4.60 2.51
CA MET A 69 -11.32 6.06 2.44
C MET A 69 -12.43 6.60 3.35
N GLU A 70 -13.62 5.98 3.33
CA GLU A 70 -14.72 6.34 4.22
C GLU A 70 -14.39 6.08 5.69
N ALA A 71 -13.85 4.91 6.01
CA ALA A 71 -13.49 4.55 7.38
C ALA A 71 -12.37 5.45 7.94
N ALA A 72 -11.43 5.90 7.10
CA ALA A 72 -10.34 6.78 7.50
C ALA A 72 -10.80 8.21 7.87
N THR A 73 -11.93 8.67 7.31
CA THR A 73 -12.48 10.00 7.55
C THR A 73 -13.51 10.06 8.69
N LYS A 74 -14.02 8.91 9.16
CA LYS A 74 -14.96 8.89 10.29
C LYS A 74 -14.29 9.42 11.56
N THR A 75 -14.85 10.46 12.15
CA THR A 75 -14.45 10.97 13.47
C THR A 75 -14.94 9.99 14.53
N SER A 76 -14.10 9.67 15.51
CA SER A 76 -14.53 8.89 16.68
C SER A 76 -15.57 9.70 17.45
N ASN A 77 -16.76 9.14 17.64
CA ASN A 77 -17.74 9.66 18.60
C ASN A 77 -17.19 9.61 20.03
#